data_AF-A0AA42N523-F1
#
_entry.id   AF-A0AA42N523-F1
#
_cell.length_a   1.000
_cell.length_b   1.000
_cell.length_c   1.000
_cell.angle_alpha   90.00
_cell.angle_beta   90.00
_cell.angle_gamma   90.00
#
_symmetry.space_group_name_H-M   'P 1'
#
loop_
_entity.id
_entity.type
_entity.pdbx_description
1 polymer ?
#
loop_
_entity_poly.entity_id
_entity_poly.type
_entity_poly.pdbx_seq_one_letter_code
_entity_poly.pdbx_strand_id
1 'polypeptide(L)'
;MNAWKLLGGLSLGLFCHTTMAGEPIADLDQFEAGYIACIEDDKAFADSCLSGLFKPHALPWRKDLDLQSVEDFLSKWIGKGAVYKVHPITRKETANLYQRRWYLIENESGGLMQLSVRFRTVKGQWHYVDMNLTNDEKAMGAITLESTEP
;
A
#
# COMPACT_ATOMS: atom_id res chain seq x y z
N MET A 1 -61.49 -28.58 -8.89
CA MET A 1 -60.39 -29.40 -9.47
C MET A 1 -59.84 -28.63 -10.66
N ASN A 2 -58.60 -28.16 -10.61
CA ASN A 2 -57.83 -27.85 -11.83
C ASN A 2 -56.34 -27.79 -11.51
N ALA A 3 -55.59 -28.34 -12.45
CA ALA A 3 -54.30 -28.96 -12.27
C ALA A 3 -53.13 -27.97 -12.18
N TRP A 4 -52.18 -28.33 -11.33
CA TRP A 4 -50.78 -27.90 -11.39
C TRP A 4 -50.19 -28.10 -12.78
N LYS A 5 -49.48 -27.08 -13.28
CA LYS A 5 -48.35 -27.28 -14.20
C LYS A 5 -47.17 -26.44 -13.74
N LEU A 6 -46.16 -27.19 -13.30
CA LEU A 6 -44.79 -26.78 -13.07
C LEU A 6 -44.16 -26.28 -14.38
N LEU A 7 -43.63 -25.06 -14.34
CA LEU A 7 -42.54 -24.58 -15.19
C LEU A 7 -41.59 -23.92 -14.18
N GLY A 8 -40.41 -24.47 -13.91
CA GLY A 8 -39.38 -24.68 -14.91
C GLY A 8 -38.54 -23.41 -15.00
N GLY A 9 -37.80 -23.11 -13.92
CA GLY A 9 -36.94 -21.95 -13.82
C GLY A 9 -35.64 -22.34 -13.12
N LEU A 10 -34.84 -23.17 -13.80
CA LEU A 10 -33.47 -23.48 -13.41
C LEU A 10 -32.65 -22.20 -13.63
N SER A 11 -32.60 -21.31 -12.64
CA SER A 11 -31.69 -20.17 -12.67
C SER A 11 -30.27 -20.70 -12.47
N LEU A 12 -29.60 -21.00 -13.60
CA LEU A 12 -28.16 -21.17 -13.69
C LEU A 12 -27.54 -19.80 -13.35
N GLY A 13 -27.44 -19.51 -12.05
CA GLY A 13 -26.60 -18.43 -11.54
C GLY A 13 -25.17 -18.82 -11.84
N LEU A 14 -24.67 -18.36 -12.99
CA LEU A 14 -23.27 -18.42 -13.37
C LEU A 14 -22.50 -17.58 -12.34
N PHE A 15 -22.09 -18.20 -11.22
CA PHE A 15 -21.12 -17.61 -10.32
C PHE A 15 -19.79 -17.58 -11.07
N CYS A 16 -19.63 -16.57 -11.92
CA CYS A 16 -18.34 -16.18 -12.44
C CYS A 16 -17.56 -15.68 -11.23
N HIS A 17 -16.87 -16.59 -10.54
CA HIS A 17 -15.82 -16.25 -9.61
C HIS A 17 -14.70 -15.63 -10.46
N THR A 18 -14.83 -14.35 -10.79
CA THR A 18 -13.68 -13.54 -11.17
C THR A 18 -12.73 -13.68 -10.00
N THR A 19 -11.66 -14.44 -10.20
CA THR A 19 -10.47 -14.34 -9.38
C THR A 19 -10.07 -12.88 -9.46
N MET A 20 -10.50 -12.10 -8.45
CA MET A 20 -10.28 -10.67 -8.44
C MET A 20 -8.78 -10.46 -8.40
N ALA A 21 -8.18 -10.15 -9.55
CA ALA A 21 -6.96 -9.38 -9.54
C ALA A 21 -7.25 -8.12 -8.73
N GLY A 22 -6.37 -7.77 -7.78
CA GLY A 22 -6.46 -6.47 -7.14
C GLY A 22 -6.55 -5.38 -8.19
N GLU A 23 -7.23 -4.30 -7.88
CA GLU A 23 -7.41 -3.18 -8.80
C GLU A 23 -6.03 -2.68 -9.26
N PRO A 24 -5.82 -2.43 -10.56
CA PRO A 24 -4.56 -1.91 -11.04
C PRO A 24 -4.34 -0.48 -10.55
N ILE A 25 -3.09 -0.13 -10.28
CA ILE A 25 -2.67 1.25 -10.01
C ILE A 25 -2.39 1.89 -11.37
N ALA A 26 -3.18 2.90 -11.74
CA ALA A 26 -3.06 3.57 -13.03
C ALA A 26 -1.80 4.45 -13.12
N ASP A 27 -1.51 5.18 -12.05
CA ASP A 27 -0.39 6.11 -11.93
C ASP A 27 0.26 5.93 -10.56
N LEU A 28 1.51 5.46 -10.54
CA LEU A 28 2.22 5.21 -9.29
C LEU A 28 2.63 6.51 -8.57
N ASP A 29 2.80 7.62 -9.27
CA ASP A 29 3.15 8.91 -8.68
C ASP A 29 1.92 9.59 -8.05
N GLN A 30 0.75 9.48 -8.68
CA GLN A 30 -0.51 9.89 -8.05
C GLN A 30 -0.81 9.01 -6.82
N PHE A 31 -0.58 7.71 -6.93
CA PHE A 31 -0.75 6.79 -5.80
C PHE A 31 0.22 7.12 -4.65
N GLU A 32 1.46 7.51 -4.98
CA GLU A 32 2.45 8.01 -4.03
C GLU A 32 2.02 9.26 -3.29
N ALA A 33 1.49 10.25 -3.99
CA ALA A 33 0.93 11.42 -3.34
C ALA A 33 -0.17 11.04 -2.33
N GLY A 34 -1.00 10.05 -2.67
CA GLY A 34 -2.07 9.55 -1.80
C GLY A 34 -1.56 8.94 -0.50
N TYR A 35 -0.60 8.01 -0.55
CA TYR A 35 -0.11 7.40 0.68
C TYR A 35 0.81 8.30 1.49
N ILE A 36 1.52 9.25 0.86
CA ILE A 36 2.26 10.28 1.60
C ILE A 36 1.28 11.14 2.37
N ALA A 37 0.16 11.56 1.75
CA ALA A 37 -0.89 12.31 2.44
C ALA A 37 -1.48 11.50 3.60
N CYS A 38 -1.73 10.20 3.44
CA CYS A 38 -2.15 9.34 4.55
C CYS A 38 -1.12 9.25 5.69
N ILE A 39 0.18 9.45 5.45
CA ILE A 39 1.19 9.38 6.51
C ILE A 39 1.36 10.74 7.20
N GLU A 40 1.25 11.83 6.45
CA GLU A 40 1.40 13.20 6.97
C GLU A 40 0.13 13.73 7.66
N ASP A 41 -1.03 13.07 7.50
CA ASP A 41 -2.28 13.42 8.17
C ASP A 41 -2.36 12.79 9.58
N ASP A 42 -2.64 13.62 10.58
CA ASP A 42 -2.70 13.27 12.00
C ASP A 42 -3.82 12.27 12.35
N LYS A 43 -4.86 12.21 11.51
CA LYS A 43 -6.02 11.31 11.71
C LYS A 43 -5.96 10.05 10.87
N ALA A 44 -5.11 10.03 9.85
CA ALA A 44 -5.15 9.00 8.83
C ALA A 44 -4.85 7.58 9.35
N PHE A 45 -4.08 7.42 10.43
CA PHE A 45 -3.88 6.10 11.05
C PHE A 45 -5.11 5.59 11.82
N ALA A 46 -5.92 6.48 12.40
CA ALA A 46 -7.15 6.10 13.10
C ALA A 46 -8.25 5.65 12.12
N ASP A 47 -8.25 6.22 10.91
CA ASP A 47 -9.22 5.94 9.86
C ASP A 47 -8.78 4.81 8.91
N SER A 48 -7.68 4.11 9.22
CA SER A 48 -7.11 3.05 8.38
C SER A 48 -6.84 3.53 6.94
N CYS A 49 -6.32 4.75 6.76
CA CYS A 49 -6.13 5.40 5.45
C CYS A 49 -5.22 4.59 4.53
N LEU A 50 -4.06 4.13 5.02
CA LEU A 50 -3.12 3.31 4.22
C LEU A 50 -3.76 1.97 3.90
N SER A 51 -4.40 1.34 4.88
CA SER A 51 -5.14 0.11 4.65
C SER A 51 -6.21 0.28 3.56
N GLY A 52 -7.01 1.33 3.62
CA GLY A 52 -8.06 1.63 2.64
C GLY A 52 -7.50 1.92 1.25
N LEU A 53 -6.37 2.63 1.18
CA LEU A 53 -5.70 2.96 -0.08
C LEU A 53 -5.01 1.76 -0.72
N PHE A 54 -4.29 0.92 0.05
CA PHE A 54 -3.46 -0.15 -0.51
C PHE A 54 -4.20 -1.47 -0.73
N LYS A 55 -5.17 -1.83 0.12
CA LYS A 55 -5.86 -3.14 0.05
C LYS A 55 -6.48 -3.44 -1.32
N PRO A 56 -7.18 -2.51 -1.99
CA PRO A 56 -7.75 -2.77 -3.31
C PRO A 56 -6.68 -3.14 -4.35
N HIS A 57 -5.49 -2.55 -4.24
CA HIS A 57 -4.41 -2.70 -5.22
C HIS A 57 -3.42 -3.82 -4.90
N ALA A 58 -3.63 -4.53 -3.79
CA ALA A 58 -2.81 -5.66 -3.39
C ALA A 58 -2.95 -6.84 -4.37
N LEU A 59 -1.87 -7.56 -4.58
CA LEU A 59 -1.92 -8.80 -5.36
C LEU A 59 -2.79 -9.86 -4.69
N PRO A 60 -3.68 -10.56 -5.41
CA PRO A 60 -4.65 -11.46 -4.81
C PRO A 60 -4.08 -12.73 -4.15
N TRP A 61 -2.85 -13.12 -4.50
CA TRP A 61 -2.14 -14.22 -3.81
C TRP A 61 -1.32 -13.74 -2.60
N ARG A 62 -1.23 -12.43 -2.34
CA ARG A 62 -0.58 -11.87 -1.14
C ARG A 62 -1.61 -11.77 -0.01
N LYS A 63 -1.89 -12.91 0.62
CA LYS A 63 -2.82 -13.02 1.76
C LYS A 63 -2.19 -12.61 3.09
N ASP A 64 -0.88 -12.40 3.09
CA ASP A 64 -0.03 -12.06 4.24
C ASP A 64 0.14 -10.54 4.45
N LEU A 65 -0.57 -9.72 3.68
CA LEU A 65 -0.46 -8.27 3.77
C LEU A 65 -1.24 -7.74 4.97
N ASP A 66 -0.55 -7.65 6.10
CA ASP A 66 -1.07 -7.00 7.31
C ASP A 66 -0.74 -5.50 7.30
N LEU A 67 -1.45 -4.74 6.46
CA LEU A 67 -1.36 -3.28 6.41
C LEU A 67 -1.79 -2.61 7.73
N GLN A 68 -2.64 -3.29 8.52
CA GLN A 68 -3.04 -2.77 9.82
C GLN A 68 -1.85 -2.76 10.79
N SER A 69 -1.02 -3.82 10.78
CA SER A 69 0.20 -3.86 11.60
C SER A 69 1.18 -2.71 11.31
N VAL A 70 1.22 -2.25 10.05
CA VAL A 70 2.04 -1.11 9.62
C VAL A 70 1.49 0.18 10.22
N GLU A 71 0.18 0.41 10.10
CA GLU A 71 -0.50 1.59 10.68
C GLU A 71 -0.37 1.61 12.21
N ASP A 72 -0.56 0.46 12.85
CA ASP A 72 -0.41 0.30 14.30
C ASP A 72 1.03 0.59 14.76
N PHE A 73 2.03 0.12 13.99
CA PHE A 73 3.43 0.39 14.27
C PHE A 73 3.78 1.87 14.13
N LEU A 74 3.30 2.55 13.06
CA LEU A 74 3.48 3.99 12.88
C LEU A 74 2.82 4.77 14.02
N SER A 75 1.56 4.47 14.33
CA SER A 75 0.81 5.10 15.42
C SER A 75 1.54 4.96 16.76
N LYS A 76 2.04 3.75 17.07
CA LYS A 76 2.82 3.50 18.29
C LYS A 76 4.15 4.26 18.33
N TRP A 77 4.84 4.35 17.20
CA TRP A 77 6.12 5.05 17.10
C TRP A 77 5.98 6.57 17.19
N ILE A 78 4.93 7.14 16.59
CA ILE A 78 4.59 8.57 16.68
C ILE A 78 4.12 8.91 18.11
N GLY A 79 3.40 8.01 18.75
CA GLY A 79 2.90 8.19 20.12
C GLY A 79 1.83 9.28 20.19
N LYS A 80 2.15 10.41 20.82
CA LYS A 80 1.23 11.56 20.96
C LYS A 80 1.56 12.73 20.01
N GLY A 81 2.65 12.64 19.26
CA GLY A 81 3.03 13.67 18.29
C GLY A 81 2.36 13.48 16.94
N ALA A 82 2.88 14.17 15.93
CA ALA A 82 2.55 13.94 14.53
C ALA A 82 3.78 13.58 13.70
N VAL A 83 3.54 13.18 12.45
CA VAL A 83 4.57 13.18 11.41
C VAL A 83 4.86 14.64 11.05
N TYR A 84 6.13 15.04 11.11
CA TYR A 84 6.56 16.34 10.64
C TYR A 84 6.64 16.35 9.11
N LYS A 85 7.31 15.35 8.52
CA LYS A 85 7.46 15.24 7.06
C LYS A 85 7.82 13.83 6.61
N VAL A 86 7.38 13.47 5.40
CA VAL A 86 7.88 12.33 4.65
C VAL A 86 8.82 12.81 3.54
N HIS A 87 10.07 12.36 3.60
CA HIS A 87 11.13 12.72 2.66
C HIS A 87 11.40 11.57 1.68
N PRO A 88 11.18 11.74 0.36
CA PRO A 88 11.60 10.75 -0.62
C PRO A 88 13.12 10.57 -0.60
N ILE A 89 13.61 9.33 -0.56
CA ILE A 89 15.05 9.02 -0.60
C ILE A 89 15.46 8.63 -2.01
N THR A 90 14.87 7.54 -2.53
CA THR A 90 15.24 7.00 -3.84
C THR A 90 14.12 6.13 -4.39
N ARG A 91 14.16 5.91 -5.71
CA ARG A 91 13.34 4.93 -6.41
C ARG A 91 14.22 4.06 -7.28
N LYS A 92 13.99 2.75 -7.25
CA LYS A 92 14.65 1.78 -8.13
C LYS A 92 13.61 1.05 -8.95
N GLU A 93 13.82 1.05 -10.25
CA GLU A 93 12.98 0.33 -11.21
C GLU A 93 13.80 -0.76 -11.89
N THR A 94 13.17 -1.91 -12.15
CA THR A 94 13.80 -3.01 -12.88
C THR A 94 12.87 -3.46 -14.01
N ALA A 95 13.34 -3.25 -15.24
CA ALA A 95 12.73 -3.75 -16.48
C ALA A 95 11.25 -3.41 -16.65
N ASN A 96 10.76 -2.31 -16.06
CA ASN A 96 9.34 -1.93 -16.03
C ASN A 96 8.43 -3.03 -15.45
N LEU A 97 9.01 -3.92 -14.64
CA LEU A 97 8.32 -5.04 -13.99
C LEU A 97 8.22 -4.86 -12.48
N TYR A 98 9.21 -4.19 -11.89
CA TYR A 98 9.29 -3.95 -10.46
C TYR A 98 9.70 -2.53 -10.20
N GLN A 99 9.07 -1.91 -9.21
CA GLN A 99 9.51 -0.63 -8.68
C GLN A 99 9.52 -0.71 -7.15
N ARG A 100 10.60 -0.20 -6.54
CA ARG A 100 10.68 0.02 -5.09
C ARG A 100 10.96 1.49 -4.84
N ARG A 101 10.25 2.06 -3.89
CA ARG A 101 10.40 3.46 -3.46
C ARG A 101 10.74 3.49 -1.98
N TRP A 102 11.65 4.38 -1.58
CA TRP A 102 12.11 4.53 -0.20
C TRP A 102 11.88 5.96 0.28
N TYR A 103 11.51 6.07 1.55
CA TYR A 103 11.23 7.34 2.22
C TYR A 103 11.83 7.35 3.61
N LEU A 104 12.11 8.54 4.10
CA LEU A 104 12.42 8.83 5.49
C LEU A 104 11.23 9.58 6.08
N ILE A 105 10.58 9.00 7.08
CA ILE A 105 9.52 9.62 7.86
C ILE A 105 10.17 10.26 9.08
N GLU A 106 9.95 11.55 9.26
CA GLU A 106 10.41 12.33 10.40
C GLU A 106 9.19 12.70 11.25
N ASN A 107 9.25 12.42 12.56
CA ASN A 107 8.23 12.90 13.50
C ASN A 107 8.64 14.23 14.14
N GLU A 108 7.69 14.90 14.80
CA GLU A 108 7.93 16.21 15.45
C GLU A 108 8.98 16.18 16.57
N SER A 109 9.33 15.00 17.08
CA SER A 109 10.39 14.83 18.09
C SER A 109 11.78 14.62 17.49
N GLY A 110 11.92 14.68 16.16
CA GLY A 110 13.17 14.42 15.44
C GLY A 110 13.50 12.92 15.28
N GLY A 111 12.56 12.04 15.60
CA GLY A 111 12.69 10.61 15.36
C GLY A 111 12.60 10.30 13.86
N LEU A 112 13.40 9.35 13.41
CA LEU A 112 13.44 8.90 12.01
C LEU A 112 12.95 7.47 11.85
N MET A 113 12.23 7.22 10.75
CA MET A 113 11.82 5.88 10.33
C MET A 113 11.94 5.75 8.82
N GLN A 114 12.55 4.68 8.35
CA GLN A 114 12.59 4.36 6.93
C GLN A 114 11.35 3.56 6.53
N LEU A 115 10.72 3.99 5.44
CA LEU A 115 9.65 3.30 4.75
C LEU A 115 10.15 2.81 3.39
N SER A 116 9.77 1.60 3.00
CA SER A 116 9.89 1.13 1.62
C SER A 116 8.58 0.54 1.13
N VAL A 117 8.21 0.88 -0.10
CA VAL A 117 7.01 0.39 -0.77
C VAL A 117 7.40 -0.30 -2.06
N ARG A 118 6.88 -1.50 -2.28
CA ARG A 118 7.15 -2.33 -3.47
C ARG A 118 5.92 -2.44 -4.35
N PHE A 119 6.16 -2.31 -5.65
CA PHE A 119 5.19 -2.48 -6.71
C PHE A 119 5.72 -3.48 -7.74
N ARG A 120 4.81 -4.15 -8.43
CA ARG A 120 5.14 -4.95 -9.60
C ARG A 120 4.06 -4.87 -10.66
N THR A 121 4.44 -5.12 -11.90
CA THR A 121 3.46 -5.29 -12.96
C THR A 121 2.92 -6.72 -13.04
N VAL A 122 1.64 -6.84 -13.36
CA VAL A 122 0.97 -8.10 -13.73
C VAL A 122 0.19 -7.81 -14.98
N LYS A 123 0.51 -8.51 -16.09
CA LYS A 123 -0.09 -8.25 -17.41
C LYS A 123 0.02 -6.76 -17.83
N GLY A 124 1.13 -6.11 -17.49
CA GLY A 124 1.40 -4.71 -17.82
C GLY A 124 0.75 -3.67 -16.89
N GLN A 125 0.05 -4.09 -15.83
CA GLN A 125 -0.59 -3.18 -14.87
C GLN A 125 0.10 -3.23 -13.52
N TRP A 126 0.29 -2.08 -12.87
CA TRP A 126 0.95 -1.99 -11.57
C TRP A 126 0.05 -2.46 -10.43
N HIS A 127 0.64 -3.17 -9.47
CA HIS A 127 -0.02 -3.60 -8.25
C HIS A 127 0.92 -3.46 -7.06
N TYR A 128 0.33 -3.27 -5.89
CA TYR A 128 1.04 -3.24 -4.63
C TYR A 128 1.53 -4.65 -4.25
N VAL A 129 2.80 -4.74 -3.84
CA VAL A 129 3.43 -5.98 -3.41
C VAL A 129 3.52 -6.03 -1.90
N ASP A 130 4.21 -5.08 -1.26
CA ASP A 130 4.30 -4.94 0.19
C ASP A 130 4.94 -3.61 0.59
N MET A 131 4.85 -3.34 1.90
CA MET A 131 5.36 -2.17 2.59
C MET A 131 6.18 -2.65 3.77
N ASN A 132 7.33 -2.04 4.01
CA ASN A 132 8.16 -2.34 5.17
C ASN A 132 8.60 -1.04 5.84
N LEU A 133 8.56 -1.05 7.17
CA LEU A 133 9.02 0.02 8.03
C LEU A 133 10.19 -0.46 8.88
N THR A 134 11.14 0.42 9.12
CA THR A 134 12.22 0.18 10.08
C THR A 134 12.72 1.48 10.68
N ASN A 135 12.94 1.48 11.98
CA ASN A 135 13.65 2.53 12.72
C ASN A 135 14.96 1.99 13.32
N ASP A 136 15.42 0.83 12.87
CA ASP A 136 16.72 0.27 13.25
C ASP A 136 17.81 0.93 12.41
N GLU A 137 18.70 1.69 13.06
CA GLU A 137 19.78 2.44 12.41
C GLU A 137 20.69 1.55 11.54
N LYS A 138 20.91 0.28 11.93
CA LYS A 138 21.72 -0.66 11.14
C LYS A 138 20.99 -1.13 9.89
N ALA A 139 19.67 -1.31 9.98
CA ALA A 139 18.81 -1.71 8.86
C ALA A 139 18.51 -0.55 7.89
N MET A 140 18.50 0.69 8.38
CA MET A 140 18.43 1.90 7.55
C MET A 140 19.68 2.06 6.68
N GLY A 141 20.81 1.47 7.09
CA GLY A 141 22.08 1.56 6.38
C GLY A 141 22.61 3.00 6.35
N ALA A 142 23.64 3.26 5.55
CA ALA A 142 23.90 4.64 5.14
C ALA A 142 22.71 5.05 4.29
N ILE A 143 21.74 5.78 4.90
CA ILE A 143 20.71 6.51 4.16
C ILE A 143 21.49 7.21 3.06
N THR A 144 21.33 6.73 1.84
CA THR A 144 22.10 7.23 0.72
C THR A 144 21.44 8.55 0.38
N LEU A 145 21.71 9.56 1.20
CA LEU A 145 21.59 10.98 0.91
C LEU A 145 22.65 11.31 -0.15
N GLU A 146 22.74 10.51 -1.21
CA GLU A 146 23.32 10.98 -2.45
C GLU A 146 22.27 11.93 -3.01
N SER A 147 22.35 13.15 -2.48
CA SER A 147 21.99 14.38 -3.16
C SER A 147 22.37 14.20 -4.62
N THR A 148 21.38 13.88 -5.45
CA THR A 148 21.45 14.14 -6.88
C THR A 148 21.21 15.64 -7.00
N GLU A 149 22.24 16.41 -6.68
CA GLU A 149 22.34 17.78 -7.17
C GLU A 149 22.54 17.73 -8.70
N PRO A 150 21.99 18.73 -9.42
CA PRO A 150 21.66 18.66 -10.85
C PRO A 150 22.83 18.53 -11.82
#